data_AF-A0A4Y2U7Y5-F1
#
_entry.id   AF-A0A4Y2U7Y5-F1
#
_cell.length_a   1.000
_cell.length_b   1.000
_cell.length_c   1.000
_cell.angle_alpha   90.00
_cell.angle_beta   90.00
_cell.angle_gamma   90.00
#
_symmetry.space_group_name_H-M   'P 1'
#
loop_
_entity.id
_entity.type
_entity.pdbx_description
1 polymer ?
#
loop_
_entity_poly.entity_id
_entity_poly.type
_entity_poly.pdbx_seq_one_letter_code
_entity_poly.pdbx_strand_id
1 'polypeptide(L)'
;MTRTTPVLVPPSPNFHATPTGGCLTTTLFLKVQRNCKMPILYSVVAHGSTVLAKYARCAGNFSEVTEQILSKISPEQPKLTYSHGSYLFHYILEDEIIYLCITDDDFDRSHAFSFLNEIKRRQ
;
A
#
# COMPACT_ATOMS: atom_id res chain seq x y z
N MET A 1 0.15 32.06 61.26
CA MET A 1 0.84 30.75 61.44
C MET A 1 0.12 29.71 60.59
N THR A 2 0.82 28.64 60.19
CA THR A 2 0.45 27.54 59.26
C THR A 2 0.29 27.94 57.78
N ARG A 3 1.35 27.90 56.96
CA ARG A 3 2.19 26.81 56.38
C ARG A 3 1.55 26.10 55.17
N THR A 4 2.05 26.55 54.02
CA THR A 4 2.46 25.88 52.77
C THR A 4 2.59 24.34 52.82
N THR A 5 2.04 23.65 51.81
CA THR A 5 2.73 23.02 50.64
C THR A 5 1.96 21.79 50.13
N PRO A 6 1.77 21.62 48.79
CA PRO A 6 1.17 20.41 48.18
C PRO A 6 2.12 19.20 48.16
N VAL A 7 1.56 18.00 48.30
CA VAL A 7 2.29 16.72 48.40
C VAL A 7 2.72 16.20 47.02
N LEU A 8 4.02 15.89 46.91
CA LEU A 8 4.74 15.35 45.77
C LEU A 8 4.65 13.82 45.73
N VAL A 9 4.56 13.26 44.52
CA VAL A 9 4.47 11.83 44.17
C VAL A 9 5.74 11.05 44.60
N PRO A 10 5.63 9.78 45.04
CA PRO A 10 6.79 8.99 45.47
C PRO A 10 7.61 8.42 44.29
N PRO A 11 8.95 8.35 44.40
CA PRO A 11 9.78 7.57 43.48
C PRO A 11 9.94 6.13 43.99
N SER A 12 9.84 5.15 43.10
CA SER A 12 10.33 3.79 43.34
C SER A 12 11.14 3.34 42.12
N PRO A 13 12.46 3.18 42.26
CA PRO A 13 13.23 2.38 41.32
C PRO A 13 13.79 1.17 42.06
N ASN A 14 13.63 -0.04 41.50
CA ASN A 14 14.62 -1.12 41.54
C ASN A 14 14.02 -2.37 40.87
N PHE A 15 14.25 -2.53 39.57
CA PHE A 15 14.19 -3.82 38.90
C PHE A 15 15.59 -4.12 38.35
N HIS A 16 16.30 -5.00 39.05
CA HIS A 16 17.52 -5.62 38.56
C HIS A 16 17.13 -6.98 37.98
N ALA A 17 17.19 -7.11 36.65
CA ALA A 17 17.05 -8.38 35.96
C ALA A 17 18.39 -8.75 35.31
N THR A 18 19.05 -9.74 35.89
CA THR A 18 20.17 -10.49 35.31
C THR A 18 19.72 -11.24 34.06
N PRO A 19 20.50 -11.25 32.96
CA PRO A 19 20.29 -12.21 31.88
C PRO A 19 21.20 -13.43 32.12
N THR A 20 20.63 -14.53 32.59
CA THR A 20 21.27 -15.84 32.49
C THR A 20 20.62 -16.62 31.36
N GLY A 21 21.39 -16.82 30.30
CA GLY A 21 21.45 -18.08 29.54
C GLY A 21 20.20 -18.57 28.82
N GLY A 22 20.22 -18.37 27.50
CA GLY A 22 20.08 -19.49 26.55
C GLY A 22 18.67 -20.00 26.24
N CYS A 23 18.16 -19.58 25.09
CA CYS A 23 17.37 -20.48 24.25
C CYS A 23 17.74 -20.21 22.78
N LEU A 24 18.48 -21.14 22.19
CA LEU A 24 18.69 -21.24 20.74
C LEU A 24 17.33 -21.48 20.09
N THR A 25 16.62 -20.44 19.66
CA THR A 25 15.43 -20.58 18.82
C THR A 25 15.26 -19.32 17.98
N THR A 26 15.55 -19.48 16.69
CA THR A 26 15.00 -18.69 15.59
C THR A 26 15.38 -17.21 15.50
N THR A 27 16.66 -16.92 15.19
CA THR A 27 17.07 -15.64 14.57
C THR A 27 16.63 -15.54 13.09
N LEU A 28 15.53 -16.19 12.72
CA LEU A 28 14.89 -16.07 11.40
C LEU A 28 13.36 -15.99 11.51
N PHE A 29 12.84 -15.30 12.53
CA PHE A 29 11.38 -15.06 12.61
C PHE A 29 10.96 -13.59 12.67
N LEU A 30 11.90 -12.65 12.76
CA LEU A 30 11.54 -11.22 12.88
C LEU A 30 12.35 -10.33 11.92
N LYS A 31 12.53 -10.78 10.68
CA LYS A 31 12.67 -9.88 9.53
C LYS A 31 11.62 -10.13 8.46
N VAL A 32 10.43 -10.54 8.92
CA VAL A 32 9.16 -10.29 8.23
C VAL A 32 8.39 -9.32 9.12
N GLN A 33 8.95 -8.12 9.30
CA GLN A 33 8.07 -6.96 9.27
C GLN A 33 7.66 -6.81 7.80
N ARG A 34 6.74 -7.68 7.35
CA ARG A 34 5.88 -7.34 6.22
C ARG A 34 5.13 -6.12 6.73
N ASN A 35 5.67 -4.95 6.41
CA ASN A 35 4.98 -3.68 6.55
C ASN A 35 3.57 -3.94 6.02
N CYS A 36 2.57 -4.04 6.90
CA CYS A 36 1.20 -4.31 6.51
C CYS A 36 0.57 -3.03 5.90
N LYS A 37 1.35 -2.27 5.12
CA LYS A 37 0.83 -1.38 4.09
C LYS A 37 0.24 -2.29 3.04
N MET A 38 -1.07 -2.18 2.88
CA MET A 38 -1.82 -2.94 1.90
C MET A 38 -1.40 -2.39 0.53
N PRO A 39 -0.77 -3.20 -0.35
CA PRO A 39 0.01 -2.63 -1.44
C PRO A 39 -0.84 -2.04 -2.58
N ILE A 40 -2.04 -2.58 -2.80
CA ILE A 40 -2.93 -2.22 -3.90
C ILE A 40 -4.24 -1.72 -3.30
N LEU A 41 -4.55 -0.46 -3.58
CA LEU A 41 -5.69 0.26 -3.03
C LEU A 41 -6.93 0.12 -3.93
N TYR A 42 -6.70 0.13 -5.24
CA TYR A 42 -7.72 0.08 -6.27
C TYR A 42 -7.23 -0.68 -7.49
N SER A 43 -8.11 -1.41 -8.16
CA SER A 43 -7.84 -2.03 -9.46
C SER A 43 -9.09 -2.01 -10.34
N VAL A 44 -8.87 -1.88 -11.64
CA VAL A 44 -9.93 -1.76 -12.64
C VAL A 44 -9.50 -2.42 -13.94
N VAL A 45 -10.47 -3.03 -14.62
CA VAL A 45 -10.37 -3.50 -16.00
C VAL A 45 -11.39 -2.72 -16.81
N ALA A 46 -10.95 -2.12 -17.91
CA ALA A 46 -11.78 -1.30 -18.78
C ALA A 46 -11.48 -1.60 -20.25
N HIS A 47 -12.47 -1.38 -21.12
CA HIS A 47 -12.31 -1.38 -22.58
C HIS A 47 -12.58 0.05 -23.08
N GLY A 48 -11.53 0.75 -23.50
CA GLY A 48 -11.58 2.19 -23.74
C GLY A 48 -12.06 2.96 -22.49
N SER A 49 -13.21 3.61 -22.58
CA SER A 49 -13.86 4.32 -21.47
C SER A 49 -14.83 3.47 -20.64
N THR A 50 -15.14 2.25 -21.09
CA THR A 50 -16.14 1.39 -20.43
C THR A 50 -15.48 0.53 -19.36
N VAL A 51 -15.82 0.78 -18.09
CA VAL A 51 -15.33 -0.04 -16.98
C VAL A 51 -16.06 -1.39 -16.95
N LEU A 52 -15.31 -2.49 -17.08
CA LEU A 52 -15.84 -3.86 -17.06
C LEU A 52 -15.91 -4.39 -15.62
N ALA A 53 -14.86 -4.14 -14.83
CA ALA A 53 -14.79 -4.54 -13.43
C ALA A 53 -13.93 -3.56 -12.65
N LYS A 54 -14.32 -3.29 -11.39
CA LYS A 54 -13.53 -2.48 -10.47
C LYS A 54 -13.57 -3.05 -9.07
N TYR A 55 -12.48 -2.90 -8.35
CA TYR A 55 -12.36 -3.25 -6.95
C TYR A 55 -11.61 -2.16 -6.20
N ALA A 56 -12.20 -1.71 -5.10
CA ALA A 56 -11.62 -0.73 -4.20
C ALA A 56 -11.56 -1.33 -2.81
N ARG A 57 -10.40 -1.24 -2.16
CA ARG A 57 -10.24 -1.72 -0.78
C ARG A 57 -10.66 -0.67 0.25
N CYS A 58 -10.55 0.61 -0.11
CA CYS A 58 -10.91 1.74 0.71
C CYS A 58 -11.84 2.68 -0.06
N ALA A 59 -12.68 3.43 0.65
CA ALA A 59 -13.44 4.50 0.06
C ALA A 59 -12.50 5.64 -0.40
N GLY A 60 -12.80 6.24 -1.54
CA GLY A 60 -12.02 7.32 -2.11
C GLY A 60 -12.54 7.74 -3.49
N ASN A 61 -11.98 8.81 -4.03
CA ASN A 61 -12.28 9.33 -5.36
C ASN A 61 -11.57 8.55 -6.50
N PHE A 62 -11.14 7.31 -6.24
CA PHE A 62 -10.37 6.50 -7.19
C PHE A 62 -11.12 6.25 -8.50
N SER A 63 -12.44 6.06 -8.46
CA SER A 63 -13.25 5.84 -9.68
C SER A 63 -13.23 7.07 -10.60
N GLU A 64 -13.42 8.27 -10.05
CA GLU A 64 -13.43 9.51 -10.84
C GLU A 64 -12.04 9.81 -11.45
N VAL A 65 -10.98 9.64 -10.66
CA VAL A 65 -9.60 9.80 -11.15
C VAL A 65 -9.28 8.76 -12.22
N THR A 66 -9.78 7.54 -12.08
CA THR A 66 -9.60 6.47 -13.08
C THR A 66 -10.21 6.88 -14.42
N GLU A 67 -11.43 7.41 -14.45
CA GLU A 67 -12.08 7.83 -15.70
C GLU A 67 -11.26 8.92 -16.43
N GLN A 68 -10.71 9.87 -15.67
CA GLN A 68 -9.81 10.88 -16.23
C GLN A 68 -8.51 10.26 -16.79
N ILE A 69 -7.97 9.22 -16.16
CA ILE A 69 -6.78 8.52 -16.67
C ILE A 69 -7.13 7.73 -17.93
N LEU A 70 -8.26 7.02 -17.96
CA LEU A 70 -8.72 6.26 -19.14
C LEU A 70 -8.84 7.17 -20.37
N SER A 71 -9.31 8.41 -20.20
CA SER A 71 -9.37 9.40 -21.31
C SER A 71 -8.01 9.88 -21.85
N LYS A 72 -6.92 9.68 -21.09
CA LYS A 72 -5.57 10.13 -21.44
C LYS A 72 -4.68 9.01 -21.99
N ILE A 73 -5.11 7.76 -21.86
CA ILE A 73 -4.34 6.60 -22.33
C ILE A 73 -4.36 6.61 -23.86
N SER A 74 -3.17 6.58 -24.46
CA SER A 74 -2.96 6.47 -25.91
C SER A 74 -2.44 5.07 -26.26
N PRO A 75 -2.87 4.48 -27.40
CA PRO A 75 -2.35 3.19 -27.87
C PRO A 75 -0.85 3.20 -28.17
N GLU A 76 -0.24 4.38 -28.35
CA GLU A 76 1.21 4.52 -28.55
C GLU A 76 2.02 4.17 -27.29
N GLN A 77 1.40 4.25 -26.11
CA GLN A 77 2.04 3.98 -24.83
C GLN A 77 1.27 2.89 -24.08
N PRO A 78 1.49 1.62 -24.44
CA PRO A 78 0.72 0.49 -23.92
C PRO A 78 1.02 0.18 -22.45
N LYS A 79 2.07 0.76 -21.86
CA LYS A 79 2.44 0.50 -20.46
C LYS A 79 3.12 1.73 -19.88
N LEU A 80 2.57 2.28 -18.81
CA LEU A 80 3.13 3.45 -18.14
C LEU A 80 2.72 3.48 -16.66
N THR A 81 3.40 4.34 -15.90
CA THR A 81 3.04 4.67 -14.53
C THR A 81 2.90 6.18 -14.40
N TYR A 82 1.72 6.65 -13.97
CA TYR A 82 1.54 8.03 -13.55
C TYR A 82 1.78 8.14 -12.05
N SER A 83 2.37 9.24 -11.62
CA SER A 83 2.55 9.58 -10.20
C SER A 83 1.76 10.84 -9.87
N HIS A 84 0.97 10.80 -8.80
CA HIS A 84 0.24 11.98 -8.33
C HIS A 84 0.13 11.96 -6.80
N GLY A 85 0.74 12.95 -6.14
CA GLY A 85 0.83 12.99 -4.68
C GLY A 85 1.59 11.77 -4.15
N SER A 86 0.98 11.06 -3.19
CA SER A 86 1.53 9.83 -2.59
C SER A 86 1.05 8.54 -3.26
N TYR A 87 0.48 8.64 -4.47
CA TYR A 87 -0.07 7.50 -5.20
C TYR A 87 0.58 7.31 -6.56
N LEU A 88 0.67 6.04 -6.96
CA LEU A 88 1.10 5.59 -8.28
C LEU A 88 -0.05 4.89 -8.99
N PHE A 89 -0.22 5.21 -10.27
CA PHE A 89 -1.25 4.65 -11.15
C PHE A 89 -0.53 3.88 -12.24
N HIS A 90 -0.57 2.57 -12.17
CA HIS A 90 0.05 1.69 -13.14
C HIS A 90 -1.01 1.18 -14.10
N TYR A 91 -0.72 1.21 -15.40
CA TYR A 91 -1.60 0.60 -16.38
C TYR A 91 -0.85 -0.22 -17.43
N ILE A 92 -1.56 -1.22 -17.97
CA ILE A 92 -1.20 -1.98 -19.17
C ILE A 92 -2.41 -1.91 -20.10
N LEU A 93 -2.18 -1.52 -21.35
CA LEU A 93 -3.12 -1.56 -22.45
C LEU A 93 -2.67 -2.67 -23.40
N GLU A 94 -3.53 -3.66 -23.59
CA GLU A 94 -3.34 -4.78 -24.51
C GLU A 94 -4.69 -5.14 -25.11
N ASP A 95 -4.75 -5.35 -26.42
CA ASP A 95 -5.98 -5.70 -27.14
C ASP A 95 -7.18 -4.79 -26.84
N GLU A 96 -6.95 -3.47 -26.75
CA GLU A 96 -7.96 -2.45 -26.39
C GLU A 96 -8.49 -2.57 -24.94
N ILE A 97 -7.98 -3.50 -24.15
CA ILE A 97 -8.26 -3.68 -22.74
C ILE A 97 -7.20 -2.99 -21.90
N ILE A 98 -7.67 -2.16 -20.97
CA ILE A 98 -6.86 -1.42 -20.01
C ILE A 98 -6.98 -2.10 -18.64
N TYR A 99 -5.84 -2.56 -18.15
CA TYR A 99 -5.65 -3.06 -16.80
C TYR A 99 -4.97 -1.98 -15.99
N LEU A 100 -5.63 -1.45 -14.96
CA LEU A 100 -5.07 -0.38 -14.13
C LEU A 100 -5.13 -0.74 -12.65
N CYS A 101 -4.10 -0.37 -11.91
CA CYS A 101 -4.07 -0.44 -10.45
C CYS A 101 -3.48 0.82 -9.84
N ILE A 102 -3.95 1.16 -8.63
CA ILE A 102 -3.48 2.28 -7.83
C ILE A 102 -2.81 1.73 -6.57
N THR A 103 -1.61 2.23 -6.31
CA THR A 103 -0.78 1.79 -5.18
C THR A 103 -0.20 3.02 -4.47
N ASP A 104 0.31 2.82 -3.25
CA ASP A 104 1.14 3.83 -2.59
C ASP A 104 2.47 4.02 -3.37
N ASP A 105 3.11 5.16 -3.16
CA ASP A 105 4.43 5.51 -3.69
C ASP A 105 5.58 4.60 -3.22
N ASP A 106 5.44 4.04 -2.02
CA ASP A 106 6.36 3.04 -1.46
C ASP A 106 6.25 1.64 -2.11
N PHE A 107 5.28 1.40 -3.00
CA PHE A 107 5.07 0.08 -3.59
C PHE A 107 5.94 -0.16 -4.82
N ASP A 108 6.55 -1.36 -4.88
CA ASP A 108 7.40 -1.75 -6.01
C ASP A 108 6.63 -1.82 -7.34
N ARG A 109 7.08 -1.01 -8.30
CA ARG A 109 6.49 -0.98 -9.66
C ARG A 109 6.50 -2.35 -10.33
N SER A 110 7.56 -3.14 -10.11
CA SER A 110 7.67 -4.51 -10.64
C SER A 110 6.55 -5.41 -10.12
N HIS A 111 6.21 -5.31 -8.84
CA HIS A 111 5.11 -6.06 -8.24
C HIS A 111 3.74 -5.57 -8.74
N ALA A 112 3.57 -4.26 -8.93
CA ALA A 112 2.34 -3.71 -9.52
C ALA A 112 2.10 -4.25 -10.95
N PHE A 113 3.12 -4.21 -11.81
CA PHE A 113 3.01 -4.78 -13.14
C PHE A 113 2.87 -6.30 -13.15
N SER A 114 3.48 -7.02 -12.20
CA SER A 114 3.28 -8.46 -12.04
C SER A 114 1.82 -8.79 -11.72
N PHE A 115 1.19 -8.01 -10.82
CA PHE A 115 -0.23 -8.14 -10.51
C PHE A 115 -1.13 -7.88 -11.72
N LEU A 116 -0.87 -6.81 -12.50
CA LEU A 116 -1.65 -6.54 -13.71
C LEU A 116 -1.52 -7.65 -14.76
N ASN A 117 -0.32 -8.22 -14.93
CA ASN A 117 -0.12 -9.36 -15.83
C ASN A 117 -0.84 -10.64 -15.36
N GLU A 118 -1.01 -10.83 -14.05
CA GLU A 118 -1.79 -11.94 -13.51
C GLU A 118 -3.28 -11.78 -13.82
N ILE A 119 -3.84 -10.57 -13.68
CA ILE A 119 -5.24 -10.28 -14.05
C ILE A 119 -5.46 -10.55 -15.54
N LYS A 120 -4.56 -10.01 -16.37
CA LYS A 120 -4.57 -10.16 -17.82
C LYS A 120 -4.59 -11.63 -18.25
N ARG A 121 -3.83 -12.50 -17.58
CA ARG A 121 -3.77 -13.95 -17.89
C ARG A 121 -5.03 -14.73 -17.52
N ARG A 122 -5.90 -14.15 -16.68
CA ARG A 122 -7.12 -14.81 -16.17
C ARG A 122 -8.39 -14.39 -16.94
N GLN A 123 -8.26 -13.43 -17.86
CA GLN A 123 -9.28 -13.07 -18.84
C GLN A 123 -9.26 -14.09 -19.98
#